data_AF-A0AAV0S096-F1
#
_entry.id   AF-A0AAV0S096-F1
#
_cell.length_a   1.000
_cell.length_b   1.000
_cell.length_c   1.000
_cell.angle_alpha   90.00
_cell.angle_beta   90.00
_cell.angle_gamma   90.00
#
_symmetry.space_group_name_H-M   'P 1'
#
loop_
_entity.id
_entity.type
_entity.pdbx_description
1 polymer ?
#
loop_
_entity_poly.entity_id
_entity_poly.type
_entity_poly.pdbx_seq_one_letter_code
_entity_poly.pdbx_strand_id
1 'polypeptide(L)'
;DTISRAFRATEEGFTSVVSELWSSRPQLATVGACCLVGVIYQQTLFIANLGDSRVVLGKKVGNTGGMAAIQLSTEHNASLEAIRHELKELHPNDPQIVVLKHGVWRVKGIIQVDIF
;
A
#
# COMPACT_ATOMS: atom_id res chain seq x y z
N ASP A 1 -12.21 1.78 12.72
CA ASP A 1 -12.97 0.55 12.38
C ASP A 1 -13.59 0.61 10.98
N THR A 2 -14.47 1.58 10.67
CA THR A 2 -15.20 1.64 9.38
C THR A 2 -14.33 1.53 8.13
N ILE A 3 -13.23 2.31 8.02
CA ILE A 3 -12.37 2.29 6.84
C ILE A 3 -11.68 0.93 6.68
N SER A 4 -11.15 0.36 7.78
CA SER A 4 -10.51 -0.96 7.76
C SER A 4 -11.49 -2.06 7.32
N ARG A 5 -12.74 -2.05 7.80
CA ARG A 5 -13.77 -2.99 7.34
C ARG A 5 -14.11 -2.82 5.86
N ALA A 6 -14.13 -1.59 5.34
CA ALA A 6 -14.39 -1.34 3.92
C ALA A 6 -13.28 -1.92 3.03
N PHE A 7 -12.02 -1.75 3.43
CA PHE A 7 -10.88 -2.37 2.75
C PHE A 7 -10.97 -3.90 2.78
N ARG A 8 -11.24 -4.49 3.96
CA ARG A 8 -11.37 -5.93 4.10
C ARG A 8 -12.49 -6.51 3.24
N ALA A 9 -13.67 -5.88 3.26
CA ALA A 9 -14.80 -6.31 2.44
C ALA A 9 -14.50 -6.21 0.93
N THR A 10 -13.71 -5.20 0.52
CA THR A 10 -13.28 -5.05 -0.88
C THR A 10 -12.34 -6.20 -1.28
N GLU A 11 -11.38 -6.54 -0.43
CA GLU A 11 -10.43 -7.64 -0.66
C GLU A 11 -11.13 -9.02 -0.67
N GLU A 12 -12.04 -9.26 0.27
CA GLU A 12 -12.86 -10.47 0.32
C GLU A 12 -13.73 -10.61 -0.95
N GLY A 13 -14.33 -9.51 -1.40
CA GLY A 13 -15.11 -9.47 -2.64
C GLY A 13 -14.26 -9.79 -3.88
N PHE A 14 -13.06 -9.20 -3.97
CA PHE A 14 -12.15 -9.49 -5.07
C PHE A 14 -11.66 -10.94 -5.04
N THR A 15 -11.29 -11.46 -3.88
CA THR A 15 -10.87 -12.86 -3.67
C THR A 15 -11.95 -13.84 -4.09
N SER A 16 -13.22 -13.54 -3.79
CA SER A 16 -14.38 -14.33 -4.24
C SER A 16 -14.46 -14.38 -5.77
N VAL A 17 -14.32 -13.22 -6.44
CA VAL A 17 -14.33 -13.14 -7.92
C VAL A 17 -13.16 -13.91 -8.53
N VAL A 18 -11.95 -13.80 -7.96
CA VAL A 18 -10.77 -14.55 -8.43
C VAL A 18 -11.01 -16.05 -8.32
N SER A 19 -11.59 -16.51 -7.20
CA SER A 19 -11.87 -17.92 -6.94
C SER A 19 -12.92 -18.48 -7.91
N GLU A 20 -14.01 -17.76 -8.13
CA GLU A 20 -15.07 -18.15 -9.06
C GLU A 20 -14.56 -18.23 -10.51
N LEU A 21 -13.69 -17.29 -10.91
CA LEU A 21 -13.22 -17.19 -12.28
C LEU A 21 -11.90 -17.92 -12.53
N TRP A 22 -11.33 -18.61 -11.55
CA TRP A 22 -10.00 -19.23 -11.62
C TRP A 22 -9.76 -20.05 -12.90
N SER A 23 -10.69 -20.94 -13.25
CA SER A 23 -10.56 -21.82 -14.42
C SER A 23 -10.64 -21.08 -15.77
N SER A 24 -11.31 -19.91 -15.82
CA SER A 24 -11.55 -19.18 -17.06
C SER A 24 -10.67 -17.93 -17.22
N ARG A 25 -10.24 -17.34 -16.10
CA ARG A 25 -9.48 -16.09 -16.03
C ARG A 25 -8.43 -16.13 -14.91
N PRO A 26 -7.46 -17.07 -14.93
CA PRO A 26 -6.45 -17.21 -13.87
C PRO A 26 -5.55 -15.97 -13.70
N GLN A 27 -5.44 -15.12 -14.74
CA GLN A 27 -4.68 -13.87 -14.68
C GLN A 27 -5.19 -12.90 -13.61
N LEU A 28 -6.45 -13.02 -13.18
CA LEU A 28 -6.99 -12.18 -12.10
C LEU A 28 -6.26 -12.41 -10.77
N ALA A 29 -5.67 -13.58 -10.53
CA ALA A 29 -4.87 -13.85 -9.34
C ALA A 29 -3.48 -13.19 -9.37
N THR A 30 -3.10 -12.57 -10.50
CA THR A 30 -1.77 -11.94 -10.68
C THR A 30 -1.83 -10.41 -10.68
N VAL A 31 -3.03 -9.84 -10.58
CA VAL A 31 -3.24 -8.40 -10.54
C VAL A 31 -3.61 -7.96 -9.13
N GLY A 32 -3.30 -6.71 -8.84
CA GLY A 32 -3.68 -6.03 -7.61
C GLY A 32 -3.60 -4.53 -7.82
N ALA A 33 -4.04 -3.77 -6.83
CA ALA A 33 -3.98 -2.31 -6.87
C ALA A 33 -3.63 -1.74 -5.49
N CYS A 34 -2.84 -0.68 -5.49
CA CYS A 34 -2.69 0.16 -4.30
C CYS A 34 -4.02 0.89 -4.04
N CYS A 35 -4.34 1.10 -2.77
CA CYS A 35 -5.56 1.78 -2.37
C CYS A 35 -5.26 2.82 -1.28
N LEU A 36 -5.50 4.08 -1.61
CA LEU A 36 -5.36 5.22 -0.73
C LEU A 36 -6.71 5.90 -0.60
N VAL A 37 -7.22 6.00 0.63
CA VAL A 37 -8.51 6.62 0.92
C VAL A 37 -8.31 7.79 1.88
N GLY A 38 -8.88 8.93 1.53
CA GLY A 38 -9.00 10.11 2.37
C GLY A 38 -10.47 10.41 2.67
N VAL A 39 -10.83 10.54 3.95
CA VAL A 39 -12.18 10.91 4.39
C VAL A 39 -12.11 12.17 5.22
N ILE A 40 -12.87 13.20 4.84
CA ILE A 40 -13.00 14.43 5.61
C ILE A 40 -14.33 14.41 6.35
N TYR A 41 -14.28 14.42 7.67
CA TYR A 41 -15.47 14.48 8.53
C TYR A 41 -15.23 15.43 9.69
N GLN A 42 -16.13 16.40 9.87
CA GLN A 42 -16.04 17.41 10.93
C GLN A 42 -14.64 18.06 11.05
N GLN A 43 -14.11 18.55 9.92
CA GLN A 43 -12.78 19.18 9.81
C GLN A 43 -11.60 18.25 10.15
N THR A 44 -11.83 16.96 10.34
CA THR A 44 -10.79 15.95 10.54
C THR A 44 -10.58 15.16 9.25
N LEU A 45 -9.32 15.02 8.84
CA LEU A 45 -8.92 14.19 7.71
C LEU A 45 -8.44 12.83 8.22
N PHE A 46 -9.13 11.76 7.82
CA PHE A 46 -8.75 10.37 8.04
C PHE A 46 -8.10 9.83 6.77
N ILE A 47 -6.99 9.12 6.92
CA ILE A 47 -6.24 8.54 5.80
C ILE A 47 -6.03 7.04 6.08
N ALA A 48 -6.23 6.22 5.07
CA ALA A 48 -5.82 4.82 5.07
C ALA A 48 -5.09 4.51 3.76
N ASN A 49 -3.91 3.90 3.85
CA ASN A 49 -3.04 3.60 2.71
C ASN A 49 -2.64 2.13 2.72
N LEU A 50 -2.93 1.41 1.64
CA LEU A 50 -2.39 0.08 1.34
C LEU A 50 -1.60 0.17 0.03
N GLY A 51 -0.31 -0.19 0.11
CA GLY A 51 0.65 -0.06 -0.97
C GLY A 51 1.42 1.27 -0.94
N ASP A 52 1.86 1.73 -2.12
CA ASP A 52 2.85 2.80 -2.26
C ASP A 52 2.29 4.12 -2.82
N SER A 53 0.97 4.29 -2.77
CA SER A 53 0.35 5.60 -3.00
C SER A 53 0.71 6.58 -1.89
N ARG A 54 0.68 7.89 -2.20
CA ARG A 54 1.09 8.95 -1.27
C ARG A 54 0.07 10.08 -1.18
N VAL A 55 -0.27 10.48 0.04
CA VAL A 55 -1.01 11.72 0.31
C VAL A 55 -0.07 12.80 0.86
N VAL A 56 -0.20 14.01 0.30
CA VAL A 56 0.58 15.18 0.66
C VAL A 56 -0.38 16.35 0.91
N LEU A 57 -0.29 16.96 2.08
CA LEU A 57 -1.04 18.15 2.45
C LEU A 57 -0.24 19.41 2.09
N GLY A 58 -0.84 20.27 1.27
CA GLY A 58 -0.36 21.63 1.08
C GLY A 58 -0.79 22.52 2.25
N LYS A 59 0.17 23.02 3.04
CA LYS A 59 -0.08 23.96 4.14
C LYS A 59 0.49 25.33 3.80
N LYS A 60 -0.34 26.37 3.81
CA LYS A 60 0.12 27.75 3.66
C LYS A 60 1.06 28.12 4.80
N VAL A 61 2.21 28.72 4.48
CA VAL A 61 3.21 29.17 5.44
C VAL A 61 3.22 30.70 5.49
N GLY A 62 2.86 31.25 6.64
CA GLY A 62 2.83 32.70 6.86
C GLY A 62 1.92 33.46 5.89
N ASN A 63 2.22 34.76 5.72
CA ASN A 63 1.43 35.66 4.88
C ASN A 63 2.01 35.85 3.46
N THR A 64 3.16 35.24 3.17
CA THR A 64 3.93 35.45 1.92
C THR A 64 3.50 34.57 0.74
N GLY A 65 2.41 33.80 0.90
CA GLY A 65 1.89 32.93 -0.17
C GLY A 65 2.67 31.63 -0.38
N GLY A 66 3.69 31.34 0.43
CA GLY A 66 4.42 30.08 0.38
C GLY A 66 3.57 28.88 0.83
N MET A 67 3.85 27.71 0.27
CA MET A 67 3.19 26.44 0.59
C MET A 67 4.23 25.40 1.02
N ALA A 68 4.03 24.79 2.19
CA ALA A 68 4.75 23.60 2.61
C ALA A 68 4.02 22.34 2.14
N ALA A 69 4.78 21.37 1.66
CA ALA A 69 4.27 20.04 1.34
C ALA A 69 4.54 19.10 2.53
N ILE A 70 3.47 18.61 3.16
CA ILE A 70 3.55 17.73 4.33
C ILE A 70 3.02 16.36 3.93
N GLN A 71 3.89 15.36 3.87
CA GLN A 71 3.46 13.98 3.63
C GLN A 71 2.66 13.46 4.82
N LEU A 72 1.50 12.85 4.56
CA LEU A 72 0.59 12.36 5.59
C LEU A 72 0.47 10.82 5.61
N SER A 73 1.07 10.11 4.65
CA SER A 73 1.08 8.64 4.61
C SER A 73 2.50 8.08 4.59
N THR A 74 2.65 6.88 5.16
CA THR A 74 3.80 6.00 4.91
C THR A 74 3.47 5.12 3.70
N GLU A 75 4.46 4.88 2.83
CA GLU A 75 4.33 3.99 1.68
C GLU A 75 4.80 2.58 2.06
N HIS A 76 4.09 1.56 1.60
CA HIS A 76 4.49 0.16 1.78
C HIS A 76 5.24 -0.33 0.54
N ASN A 77 6.50 0.09 0.42
CA ASN A 77 7.36 -0.21 -0.72
C ASN A 77 8.74 -0.69 -0.27
N ALA A 78 9.23 -1.81 -0.83
CA ALA A 78 10.50 -2.44 -0.51
C ALA A 78 11.75 -1.59 -0.84
N SER A 79 11.60 -0.47 -1.57
CA SER A 79 12.66 0.53 -1.70
C SER A 79 12.99 1.21 -0.36
N LEU A 80 12.02 1.28 0.56
CA LEU A 80 12.19 1.79 1.91
C LEU A 80 12.79 0.72 2.83
N GLU A 81 13.84 1.07 3.56
CA GLU A 81 14.53 0.12 4.43
C GLU A 81 13.66 -0.41 5.56
N ALA A 82 12.84 0.45 6.18
CA ALA A 82 11.93 0.05 7.25
C ALA A 82 10.99 -1.08 6.81
N ILE A 83 10.42 -0.98 5.61
CA ILE A 83 9.53 -2.02 5.04
C ILE A 83 10.30 -3.32 4.80
N ARG A 84 11.58 -3.25 4.39
CA ARG A 84 12.40 -4.46 4.23
C ARG A 84 12.67 -5.17 5.55
N HIS A 85 12.85 -4.43 6.64
CA HIS A 85 13.04 -5.02 7.97
C HIS A 85 11.75 -5.64 8.47
N GLU A 86 10.62 -4.92 8.39
CA GLU A 86 9.29 -5.41 8.75
C GLU A 86 8.94 -6.71 8.01
N LEU A 87 9.14 -6.76 6.70
CA LEU A 87 8.92 -7.95 5.88
C LEU A 87 9.73 -9.16 6.36
N LYS A 88 10.99 -8.95 6.77
CA LYS A 88 11.86 -10.03 7.28
C LYS A 88 11.44 -10.49 8.66
N GLU A 89 11.01 -9.58 9.53
CA GLU A 89 10.52 -9.91 10.87
C GLU A 89 9.24 -10.74 10.83
N LEU A 90 8.32 -10.40 9.91
CA LEU A 90 7.08 -11.14 9.71
C LEU A 90 7.31 -12.51 9.04
N HIS A 91 8.40 -12.68 8.29
CA HIS A 91 8.71 -13.89 7.54
C HIS A 91 10.10 -14.45 7.87
N PRO A 92 10.36 -14.85 9.13
CA PRO A 92 11.72 -15.25 9.58
C PRO A 92 12.26 -16.50 8.87
N ASN A 93 11.37 -17.32 8.30
CA ASN A 93 11.71 -18.56 7.61
C ASN A 93 11.75 -18.42 6.08
N ASP A 94 11.49 -17.22 5.53
CA ASP A 94 11.55 -16.95 4.09
C ASP A 94 12.75 -16.03 3.78
N PRO A 95 13.96 -16.60 3.51
CA PRO A 95 15.13 -15.80 3.18
C PRO A 95 14.99 -15.06 1.84
N GLN A 96 13.97 -15.37 1.03
CA GLN A 96 13.70 -14.74 -0.25
C GLN A 96 12.56 -13.72 -0.19
N ILE A 97 12.03 -13.40 0.99
CA ILE A 97 10.92 -12.46 1.14
C ILE A 97 11.21 -11.10 0.51
N VAL A 98 12.46 -10.62 0.62
CA VAL A 98 12.93 -9.37 0.01
C VAL A 98 14.27 -9.59 -0.67
N VAL A 99 14.32 -9.36 -1.98
CA VAL A 99 15.52 -9.59 -2.80
C VAL A 99 15.85 -8.39 -3.67
N LEU A 100 17.15 -8.14 -3.89
CA LEU A 100 17.61 -7.14 -4.85
C LEU A 100 17.70 -7.79 -6.25
N LYS A 101 16.89 -7.35 -7.20
CA LYS A 101 16.84 -7.89 -8.55
C LYS A 101 16.90 -6.75 -9.58
N HIS A 102 17.89 -6.80 -10.45
CA HIS A 102 18.16 -5.76 -11.46
C HIS A 102 18.27 -4.34 -10.84
N GLY A 103 18.95 -4.22 -9.69
CA GLY A 103 19.15 -2.94 -9.00
C GLY A 103 17.93 -2.42 -8.22
N VAL A 104 16.85 -3.18 -8.14
CA VAL A 104 15.61 -2.79 -7.45
C VAL A 104 15.23 -3.82 -6.39
N TRP A 105 14.90 -3.37 -5.18
CA TRP A 105 14.39 -4.23 -4.10
C TRP A 105 12.97 -4.66 -4.39
N ARG A 106 12.71 -5.97 -4.33
CA ARG A 106 11.41 -6.58 -4.65
C ARG A 106 11.00 -7.59 -3.59
N VAL A 107 9.70 -7.62 -3.29
CA VAL A 107 9.05 -8.66 -2.52
C VAL A 107 8.98 -9.94 -3.35
N LYS A 108 9.57 -11.02 -2.85
CA LYS A 108 9.73 -12.33 -3.53
C LYS A 108 10.30 -12.25 -4.94
N GLY A 109 10.99 -11.16 -5.29
CA GLY A 109 11.52 -10.92 -6.63
C GLY A 109 10.48 -10.52 -7.70
N ILE A 110 9.24 -10.23 -7.30
CA ILE A 110 8.12 -9.97 -8.21
C ILE A 110 7.82 -8.47 -8.29
N ILE A 111 7.39 -7.84 -7.20
CA ILE A 111 6.94 -6.44 -7.15
C ILE A 111 7.67 -5.66 -6.05
N GLN A 112 7.56 -4.33 -6.05
CA GLN A 112 8.14 -3.49 -4.98
C GLN A 112 7.15 -3.20 -3.86
N VAL A 113 5.85 -3.34 -4.13
CA VAL A 113 4.79 -3.05 -3.17
C VAL A 113 4.63 -4.24 -2.24
N ASP A 114 4.50 -3.95 -0.95
CA ASP A 114 4.12 -4.97 0.02
C ASP A 114 2.60 -5.17 -0.01
N ILE A 115 2.18 -6.42 -0.02
CA ILE A 115 0.77 -6.82 0.02
C ILE A 115 0.67 -7.76 1.22
N PHE A 116 0.17 -7.23 2.34
CA PHE A 116 -0.08 -8.01 3.56
C PHE A 116 -1.22 -9.01 3.36
#